data_AF-A0A349NAN2-F1
#
_entry.id   AF-A0A349NAN2-F1
#
_cell.length_a   1.000
_cell.length_b   1.000
_cell.length_c   1.000
_cell.angle_alpha   90.00
_cell.angle_beta   90.00
_cell.angle_gamma   90.00
#
_symmetry.space_group_name_H-M   'P 1'
#
loop_
_entity.id
_entity.type
_entity.pdbx_description
1 polymer ?
#
loop_
_entity_poly.entity_id
_entity_poly.type
_entity_poly.pdbx_seq_one_letter_code
_entity_poly.pdbx_strand_id
1 'polypeptide(L)'
;FHYLAFIAPHFPLHALPEDIEKYRYRYLGGWDQIRKERFAKQKRMGIVNTTLSEIEPKVGPPYYFEKDLHKLGPEEVYHPFPYDNLGDEQKRFQATKMAIHAAMIDRMDVEIGRVIDQLKQLGAFENTIICFASDNGASAEIMVRSGGHDPSAPPGSAASYLCLGPGFSSAS
;
A
#
# COMPACT_ATOMS: atom_id res chain seq x y z
N PHE A 1 -10.47 24.48 -14.23
CA PHE A 1 -9.32 23.64 -13.82
C PHE A 1 -9.59 23.13 -12.41
N HIS A 2 -9.53 21.81 -12.21
CA HIS A 2 -9.74 21.18 -10.91
C HIS A 2 -8.56 20.24 -10.63
N TYR A 3 -7.96 20.35 -9.45
CA TYR A 3 -6.83 19.53 -9.04
C TYR A 3 -7.22 18.75 -7.79
N LEU A 4 -7.26 17.43 -7.92
CA LEU A 4 -7.66 16.50 -6.87
C LEU A 4 -6.45 15.67 -6.44
N ALA A 5 -5.76 16.13 -5.40
CA ALA A 5 -4.54 15.51 -4.88
C ALA A 5 -4.86 14.73 -3.60
N PHE A 6 -5.19 13.45 -3.75
CA PHE A 6 -5.35 12.55 -2.61
C PHE A 6 -4.02 12.38 -1.87
N ILE A 7 -4.11 12.20 -0.57
CA ILE A 7 -2.98 11.75 0.26
C ILE A 7 -2.92 10.23 0.36
N ALA A 8 -4.01 9.53 0.00
CA ALA A 8 -4.01 8.07 -0.09
C ALA A 8 -3.26 7.60 -1.35
N PRO A 9 -2.59 6.44 -1.32
CA PRO A 9 -2.49 5.50 -0.20
C PRO A 9 -1.20 5.66 0.63
N HIS A 10 -0.70 6.89 0.79
CA HIS A 10 0.50 7.16 1.58
C HIS A 10 0.31 6.79 3.05
N PHE A 11 1.40 6.54 3.78
CA PHE A 11 1.33 6.32 5.22
C PHE A 11 0.89 7.61 5.97
N PRO A 12 0.32 7.50 7.18
CA PRO A 12 -0.03 6.26 7.87
C PRO A 12 -1.18 5.52 7.19
N LEU A 13 -1.09 4.19 7.18
CA LEU A 13 -2.10 3.32 6.60
C LEU A 13 -3.37 3.35 7.45
N HIS A 14 -4.35 4.12 7.00
CA HIS A 14 -5.65 4.23 7.65
C HIS A 14 -6.78 4.02 6.64
N ALA A 15 -7.72 3.14 6.97
CA ALA A 15 -8.89 2.85 6.14
C ALA A 15 -10.09 2.47 7.01
N LEU A 16 -11.28 2.57 6.43
CA LEU A 16 -12.51 2.15 7.09
C LEU A 16 -12.51 0.63 7.31
N PRO A 17 -12.96 0.13 8.48
CA PRO A 17 -12.96 -1.30 8.79
C PRO A 17 -13.66 -2.16 7.72
N GLU A 18 -14.76 -1.68 7.16
CA GLU A 18 -15.51 -2.35 6.11
C GLU A 18 -14.75 -2.47 4.78
N ASP A 19 -13.86 -1.53 4.48
CA ASP A 19 -13.02 -1.61 3.28
C ASP A 19 -11.84 -2.55 3.51
N ILE A 20 -11.25 -2.54 4.71
CA ILE A 20 -10.18 -3.46 5.11
C ILE A 20 -10.68 -4.91 5.02
N GLU A 21 -11.92 -5.16 5.44
CA GLU A 21 -12.52 -6.50 5.47
C GLU A 21 -12.50 -7.19 4.11
N LYS A 22 -12.76 -6.44 3.03
CA LYS A 22 -12.75 -6.95 1.64
C LYS A 22 -11.42 -7.61 1.27
N TYR A 23 -10.33 -7.19 1.91
CA TYR A 23 -8.96 -7.62 1.59
C TYR A 23 -8.29 -8.44 2.68
N ARG A 24 -8.97 -8.71 3.81
CA ARG A 24 -8.40 -9.34 5.03
C ARG A 24 -7.50 -10.54 4.76
N TYR A 25 -7.87 -11.39 3.79
CA TYR A 25 -7.13 -12.61 3.45
C TYR A 25 -6.42 -12.57 2.09
N ARG A 26 -6.61 -11.52 1.29
CA ARG A 26 -6.15 -11.46 -0.11
C ARG A 26 -4.62 -11.57 -0.24
N TYR A 27 -3.90 -11.06 0.75
CA TYR A 27 -2.44 -10.87 0.71
C TYR A 27 -1.66 -11.86 1.58
N LEU A 28 -2.32 -12.89 2.14
CA LEU A 28 -1.65 -13.93 2.91
C LEU A 28 -0.62 -14.75 2.11
N GLY A 29 -0.72 -14.73 0.78
CA GLY A 29 0.26 -15.36 -0.12
C GLY A 29 1.60 -14.61 -0.23
N GLY A 30 1.70 -13.39 0.33
CA GLY A 30 2.95 -12.63 0.39
C GLY A 30 3.34 -11.90 -0.88
N TRP A 31 4.34 -11.02 -0.75
CA TRP A 31 4.80 -10.16 -1.85
C TRP A 31 5.46 -10.94 -2.98
N ASP A 32 6.16 -12.04 -2.71
CA ASP A 32 6.81 -12.85 -3.74
C ASP A 32 5.82 -13.41 -4.76
N GLN A 33 4.69 -13.91 -4.25
CA GLN A 33 3.59 -14.42 -5.07
C GLN A 33 2.86 -13.28 -5.78
N ILE A 34 2.51 -12.20 -5.07
CA ILE A 34 1.80 -11.05 -5.63
C ILE A 34 2.60 -10.38 -6.75
N ARG A 35 3.93 -10.25 -6.61
CA ARG A 35 4.82 -9.75 -7.68
C ARG A 35 4.66 -10.54 -8.97
N LYS A 36 4.74 -11.87 -8.87
CA LYS A 36 4.59 -12.77 -10.02
C LYS A 36 3.21 -12.64 -10.65
N GLU A 37 2.15 -12.60 -9.83
CA GLU A 37 0.77 -12.44 -10.30
C GLU A 37 0.55 -11.12 -11.05
N ARG A 38 1.00 -10.00 -10.48
CA ARG A 38 0.88 -8.67 -11.08
C ARG A 38 1.66 -8.55 -12.37
N PHE A 39 2.91 -9.02 -12.38
CA PHE A 39 3.73 -9.01 -13.58
C PHE A 39 3.12 -9.85 -14.70
N ALA A 40 2.62 -11.05 -14.39
CA ALA A 40 1.92 -11.88 -15.36
C ALA A 40 0.65 -11.19 -15.90
N LYS A 41 -0.09 -10.46 -15.07
CA LYS A 41 -1.23 -9.65 -15.50
C LYS A 41 -0.80 -8.50 -16.41
N GLN A 42 0.24 -7.74 -16.05
CA GLN A 42 0.77 -6.65 -16.86
C GLN A 42 1.23 -7.13 -18.24
N LYS A 43 1.86 -8.32 -18.32
CA LYS A 43 2.20 -8.98 -19.59
C LYS A 43 0.97 -9.31 -20.42
N ARG A 44 -0.05 -9.93 -19.82
CA ARG A 44 -1.32 -10.24 -20.52
C ARG A 44 -2.05 -8.99 -21.02
N MET A 45 -1.91 -7.87 -20.32
CA MET A 45 -2.47 -6.57 -20.71
C MET A 45 -1.63 -5.82 -21.74
N GLY A 46 -0.44 -6.31 -22.11
CA GLY A 46 0.46 -5.62 -23.05
C GLY A 46 1.12 -4.36 -22.48
N ILE A 47 1.10 -4.16 -21.16
CA ILE A 47 1.72 -2.99 -20.50
C ILE A 47 3.26 -3.09 -20.53
N VAL A 48 3.80 -4.31 -20.42
CA VAL A 48 5.25 -4.55 -20.35
C VAL A 48 5.69 -5.70 -21.25
N ASN A 49 6.88 -5.58 -21.84
CA ASN A 49 7.55 -6.62 -22.63
C ASN A 49 8.95 -6.97 -22.08
N THR A 50 9.12 -6.91 -20.77
CA THR A 50 10.39 -7.17 -20.07
C THR A 50 10.36 -8.49 -19.29
N THR A 51 11.37 -8.75 -18.48
CA THR A 51 11.40 -9.78 -17.43
C THR A 51 11.07 -9.17 -16.07
N LEU A 52 10.62 -10.00 -15.11
CA LEU A 52 10.38 -9.54 -13.75
C LEU A 52 11.73 -9.19 -13.12
N SER A 53 11.88 -7.97 -12.61
CA SER A 53 13.11 -7.55 -11.93
C SER A 53 13.37 -8.40 -10.68
N GLU A 54 14.62 -8.48 -10.26
CA GLU A 54 14.98 -9.04 -8.97
C GLU A 54 14.49 -8.12 -7.83
N ILE A 55 14.23 -8.70 -6.65
CA ILE A 55 13.98 -7.92 -5.45
C ILE A 55 15.30 -7.29 -5.01
N GLU A 56 15.28 -6.01 -4.65
CA GLU A 56 16.43 -5.33 -4.06
C GLU A 56 16.48 -5.61 -2.53
N PRO A 57 17.35 -6.51 -2.05
CA PRO A 57 17.28 -7.01 -0.68
C PRO A 57 17.69 -5.98 0.38
N LYS A 58 18.28 -4.86 -0.05
CA LYS A 58 18.77 -3.78 0.82
C LYS A 58 17.82 -2.59 0.89
N VAL A 59 16.71 -2.61 0.16
CA VAL A 59 15.67 -1.58 0.31
C VAL A 59 15.09 -1.69 1.71
N GLY A 60 15.07 -0.57 2.43
CA GLY A 60 14.69 -0.51 3.83
C GLY A 60 14.72 0.94 4.34
N PRO A 61 14.45 1.18 5.63
CA PRO A 61 14.51 2.53 6.20
C PRO A 61 15.91 3.14 6.07
N PRO A 62 16.04 4.47 5.93
CA PRO A 62 17.33 5.13 5.99
C PRO A 62 17.95 5.00 7.39
N TYR A 63 19.29 4.97 7.47
CA TYR A 63 20.11 4.65 8.65
C TYR A 63 19.79 5.42 9.95
N TYR A 64 19.08 6.56 9.90
CA TYR A 64 18.82 7.41 11.06
C TYR A 64 17.70 6.91 12.00
N PHE A 65 16.99 5.83 11.64
CA PHE A 65 15.81 5.35 12.38
C PHE A 65 16.08 4.18 13.35
N GLU A 66 17.31 3.66 13.43
CA GLU A 66 17.63 2.42 14.15
C GLU A 66 17.14 2.40 15.61
N LYS A 67 17.22 3.54 16.31
CA LYS A 67 16.85 3.64 17.73
C LYS A 67 15.37 3.44 18.01
N ASP A 68 14.49 3.74 17.05
CA ASP A 68 13.04 3.69 17.23
C ASP A 68 12.38 2.46 16.58
N LEU A 69 13.15 1.61 15.87
CA LEU A 69 12.63 0.41 15.20
C LEU A 69 11.90 -0.54 16.16
N HIS A 70 12.41 -0.69 17.38
CA HIS A 70 11.79 -1.53 18.40
C HIS A 70 10.33 -1.13 18.75
N LYS A 71 9.94 0.12 18.48
CA LYS A 71 8.58 0.62 18.72
C LYS A 71 7.58 0.10 17.69
N LEU A 72 8.03 -0.38 16.53
CA LEU A 72 7.17 -0.92 15.46
C LEU A 72 6.68 -2.35 15.73
N GLY A 73 7.18 -2.97 16.79
CA GLY A 73 6.84 -4.34 17.16
C GLY A 73 7.71 -5.41 16.46
N PRO A 74 7.77 -6.63 17.01
CA PRO A 74 8.55 -7.74 16.45
C PRO A 74 8.00 -8.28 15.13
N GLU A 75 6.75 -7.96 14.77
CA GLU A 75 6.09 -8.40 13.54
C GLU A 75 6.49 -7.55 12.32
N GLU A 76 7.15 -6.41 12.55
CA GLU A 76 7.66 -5.56 11.47
C GLU A 76 8.91 -6.17 10.80
N VAL A 77 9.09 -5.86 9.51
CA VAL A 77 10.22 -6.30 8.70
C VAL A 77 10.88 -5.10 8.03
N TYR A 78 12.20 -5.03 8.14
CA TYR A 78 12.96 -3.85 7.71
C TYR A 78 13.51 -3.94 6.28
N HIS A 79 13.40 -5.12 5.68
CA HIS A 79 13.84 -5.45 4.33
C HIS A 79 12.87 -6.42 3.68
N PRO A 80 12.84 -6.52 2.33
CA PRO A 80 11.98 -7.44 1.62
C PRO A 80 12.61 -8.85 1.62
N PHE A 81 12.73 -9.46 2.80
CA PHE A 81 13.19 -10.85 2.91
C PHE A 81 12.28 -11.79 2.09
N PRO A 82 12.76 -12.97 1.67
CA PRO A 82 11.88 -13.98 1.11
C PRO A 82 10.70 -14.23 2.06
N TYR A 83 9.47 -14.11 1.58
CA TYR A 83 8.28 -14.12 2.42
C TYR A 83 8.18 -15.42 3.22
N ASP A 84 8.62 -16.54 2.65
CA ASP A 84 8.63 -17.85 3.29
C ASP A 84 9.53 -17.91 4.54
N ASN A 85 10.56 -17.05 4.62
CA ASN A 85 11.47 -16.98 5.77
C ASN A 85 10.87 -16.24 6.97
N LEU A 86 9.71 -15.61 6.83
CA LEU A 86 9.05 -14.90 7.91
C LEU A 86 8.28 -15.85 8.81
N GLY A 87 8.21 -15.50 10.10
CA GLY A 87 7.32 -16.15 11.06
C GLY A 87 5.84 -15.90 10.73
N ASP A 88 4.94 -16.75 11.23
CA ASP A 88 3.52 -16.65 10.92
C ASP A 88 2.89 -15.31 11.34
N GLU A 89 3.32 -14.75 12.48
CA GLU A 89 2.84 -13.46 12.97
C GLU A 89 3.30 -12.31 12.06
N GLN A 90 4.58 -12.32 11.63
CA GLN A 90 5.11 -11.39 10.64
C GLN A 90 4.34 -11.48 9.33
N LYS A 91 4.09 -12.70 8.82
CA LYS A 91 3.32 -12.92 7.58
C LYS A 91 1.93 -12.29 7.66
N ARG A 92 1.20 -12.55 8.75
CA ARG A 92 -0.15 -12.00 8.98
C ARG A 92 -0.12 -10.48 9.13
N PHE A 93 0.84 -9.94 9.86
CA PHE A 93 0.99 -8.51 10.07
C PHE A 93 1.27 -7.78 8.75
N GLN A 94 2.25 -8.23 7.97
CA GLN A 94 2.55 -7.64 6.67
C GLN A 94 1.37 -7.75 5.70
N ALA A 95 0.68 -8.89 5.67
CA ALA A 95 -0.52 -9.06 4.84
C ALA A 95 -1.65 -8.10 5.26
N THR A 96 -1.80 -7.85 6.56
CA THR A 96 -2.77 -6.89 7.10
C THR A 96 -2.45 -5.46 6.65
N LYS A 97 -1.18 -5.05 6.69
CA LYS A 97 -0.75 -3.74 6.17
C LYS A 97 -1.09 -3.58 4.69
N MET A 98 -0.85 -4.61 3.87
CA MET A 98 -1.23 -4.59 2.46
C MET A 98 -2.76 -4.56 2.25
N ALA A 99 -3.53 -5.25 3.09
CA ALA A 99 -4.99 -5.20 3.06
C ALA A 99 -5.51 -3.78 3.35
N ILE A 100 -4.94 -3.08 4.33
CA ILE A 100 -5.27 -1.68 4.63
C ILE A 100 -4.88 -0.78 3.46
N HIS A 101 -3.68 -0.94 2.90
CA HIS A 101 -3.25 -0.16 1.74
C HIS A 101 -4.17 -0.38 0.52
N ALA A 102 -4.61 -1.61 0.27
CA ALA A 102 -5.60 -1.91 -0.77
C ALA A 102 -6.96 -1.25 -0.49
N ALA A 103 -7.41 -1.26 0.76
CA ALA A 103 -8.62 -0.57 1.19
C ALA A 103 -8.55 0.96 1.00
N MET A 104 -7.37 1.57 1.21
CA MET A 104 -7.15 2.99 0.92
C MET A 104 -7.29 3.29 -0.57
N ILE A 105 -6.74 2.43 -1.44
CA ILE A 105 -6.87 2.56 -2.90
C ILE A 105 -8.33 2.39 -3.32
N ASP A 106 -9.03 1.37 -2.79
CA ASP A 106 -10.45 1.12 -3.08
C ASP A 106 -11.30 2.34 -2.69
N ARG A 107 -11.10 2.88 -1.48
CA ARG A 107 -11.81 4.08 -1.05
C ARG A 107 -11.49 5.30 -1.92
N MET A 108 -10.23 5.49 -2.31
CA MET A 108 -9.84 6.56 -3.24
C MET A 108 -10.56 6.43 -4.58
N ASP A 109 -10.63 5.23 -5.16
CA ASP A 109 -11.32 4.95 -6.42
C ASP A 109 -12.82 5.25 -6.33
N VAL A 110 -13.48 4.84 -5.23
CA VAL A 110 -14.89 5.19 -4.95
C VAL A 110 -15.10 6.71 -4.93
N GLU A 111 -14.21 7.45 -4.29
CA GLU A 111 -14.32 8.92 -4.19
C GLU A 111 -14.01 9.63 -5.53
N ILE A 112 -13.09 9.08 -6.34
CA ILE A 112 -12.88 9.51 -7.73
C ILE A 112 -14.16 9.28 -8.54
N GLY A 113 -14.79 8.10 -8.40
CA GLY A 113 -16.06 7.76 -9.03
C GLY A 113 -17.15 8.82 -8.78
N ARG A 114 -17.27 9.32 -7.54
CA ARG A 114 -18.22 10.38 -7.19
C ARG A 114 -17.99 11.67 -7.98
N VAL A 115 -16.73 12.06 -8.21
CA VAL A 115 -16.39 13.24 -9.01
C VAL A 115 -16.72 13.01 -10.49
N ILE A 116 -16.40 11.83 -11.02
CA ILE A 116 -16.75 11.45 -12.39
C ILE A 116 -18.26 11.46 -12.61
N ASP A 117 -19.03 10.94 -11.66
CA ASP A 117 -20.50 10.93 -11.74
C ASP A 117 -21.08 12.35 -11.72
N GLN A 118 -20.50 13.24 -10.92
CA GLN A 118 -20.89 14.66 -10.92
C GLN A 118 -20.62 15.31 -12.29
N LEU A 119 -19.47 15.03 -12.92
CA LEU A 119 -19.17 15.54 -14.27
C LEU A 119 -20.18 15.04 -15.31
N LYS A 120 -20.62 13.78 -15.20
CA LYS A 120 -21.65 13.20 -16.08
C LYS A 120 -23.01 13.87 -15.87
N GLN A 121 -23.42 14.06 -14.62
CA GLN A 121 -24.69 14.74 -14.28
C GLN A 121 -24.74 16.18 -14.81
N LEU A 122 -23.60 16.86 -14.83
CA LEU A 122 -23.47 18.21 -15.39
C LEU A 122 -23.38 18.24 -16.92
N GLY A 123 -23.35 17.09 -17.59
CA GLY A 123 -23.13 17.01 -19.04
C GLY A 123 -21.74 17.46 -19.48
N ALA A 124 -20.77 17.53 -18.56
CA ALA A 124 -19.43 18.06 -18.80
C ALA A 124 -18.37 16.99 -19.03
N PHE A 125 -18.69 15.71 -18.78
CA PHE A 125 -17.73 14.60 -18.83
C PHE A 125 -17.00 14.48 -20.17
N GLU A 126 -17.74 14.45 -21.29
CA GLU A 126 -17.16 14.33 -22.64
C GLU A 126 -16.30 15.53 -23.06
N ASN A 127 -16.47 16.68 -22.41
CA ASN A 127 -15.69 17.90 -22.63
C ASN A 127 -14.67 18.15 -21.51
N THR A 128 -14.27 17.11 -20.79
CA THR A 128 -13.27 17.18 -19.71
C THR A 128 -12.09 16.27 -20.03
N ILE A 129 -10.89 16.84 -20.09
CA ILE A 129 -9.65 16.04 -20.12
C ILE A 129 -9.34 15.58 -18.70
N ILE A 130 -9.23 14.27 -18.51
CA ILE A 130 -8.91 13.65 -17.23
C ILE A 130 -7.51 13.03 -17.30
N CYS A 131 -6.66 13.43 -16.36
CA CYS A 131 -5.34 12.85 -16.16
C CYS A 131 -5.28 12.23 -14.77
N PHE A 132 -4.81 10.98 -14.67
CA PHE A 132 -4.57 10.29 -13.41
C PHE A 132 -3.09 9.87 -13.37
N ALA A 133 -2.41 10.20 -12.27
CA ALA A 133 -1.01 9.87 -12.07
C ALA A 133 -0.73 9.63 -10.59
N SER A 134 0.25 8.78 -10.32
CA SER A 134 0.95 8.76 -9.04
C SER A 134 2.03 9.84 -9.04
N ASP A 135 2.35 10.39 -7.88
CA ASP A 135 3.45 11.36 -7.71
C ASP A 135 4.83 10.69 -7.73
N ASN A 136 4.93 9.44 -7.26
CA ASN A 136 6.13 8.61 -7.30
C ASN A 136 5.81 7.10 -7.30
N GLY A 137 6.86 6.26 -7.22
CA GLY A 137 6.75 4.82 -7.01
C GLY A 137 6.29 4.45 -5.59
N ALA A 138 6.01 3.18 -5.34
CA ALA A 138 5.50 2.72 -4.05
C ALA A 138 6.49 2.98 -2.90
N SER A 139 5.96 3.48 -1.77
CA SER A 139 6.79 3.80 -0.60
C SER A 139 7.21 2.54 0.15
N ALA A 140 8.52 2.37 0.29
CA ALA A 140 9.15 1.35 1.12
C ALA A 140 9.36 1.79 2.58
N GLU A 141 8.85 2.97 2.94
CA GLU A 141 9.13 3.59 4.23
C GLU A 141 8.53 2.81 5.40
N ILE A 142 9.25 2.89 6.51
CA ILE A 142 8.80 2.49 7.83
C ILE A 142 9.26 3.57 8.80
N MET A 143 8.36 4.05 9.65
CA MET A 143 8.69 5.09 10.62
C MET A 143 7.64 5.14 11.73
N VAL A 144 8.06 5.68 12.88
CA VAL A 144 7.16 6.10 13.97
C VAL A 144 7.05 7.62 13.90
N ARG A 145 5.88 8.14 13.52
CA ARG A 145 5.70 9.59 13.32
C ARG A 145 5.25 10.26 14.62
N SER A 146 5.94 11.34 15.03
CA SER A 146 5.55 12.20 16.15
C SER A 146 5.31 11.48 17.50
N GLY A 147 5.99 10.35 17.74
CA GLY A 147 5.85 9.56 18.97
C GLY A 147 4.57 8.70 19.05
N GLY A 148 3.78 8.63 17.97
CA GLY A 148 2.55 7.84 17.88
C GLY A 148 2.72 6.57 17.04
N HIS A 149 2.37 5.45 17.67
CA HIS A 149 2.12 4.11 17.12
C HIS A 149 1.61 3.29 18.31
N ASP A 150 0.30 3.02 18.36
CA ASP A 150 -0.28 2.17 19.40
C ASP A 150 -0.39 0.74 18.88
N PRO A 151 0.49 -0.19 19.31
CA PRO A 151 0.44 -1.58 18.86
C PRO A 151 -0.80 -2.33 19.36
N SER A 152 -1.53 -1.77 20.33
CA SER A 152 -2.80 -2.31 20.81
C SER A 152 -4.02 -1.79 20.06
N ALA A 153 -3.86 -0.74 19.24
CA ALA A 153 -4.94 -0.19 18.44
C ALA A 153 -5.29 -1.13 17.27
N PRO A 154 -6.57 -1.16 16.83
CA PRO A 154 -6.95 -1.91 15.64
C PRO A 154 -6.11 -1.48 14.42
N PRO A 155 -5.55 -2.41 13.63
CA PRO A 155 -4.81 -2.09 12.42
C PRO A 155 -5.66 -1.26 11.45
N GLY A 156 -5.10 -0.17 10.93
CA GLY A 156 -5.81 0.75 10.02
C GLY A 156 -6.62 1.83 10.73
N SER A 157 -6.70 1.80 12.06
CA SER A 157 -7.31 2.87 12.86
C SER A 157 -6.37 4.07 13.01
N ALA A 158 -6.93 5.22 13.37
CA ALA A 158 -6.21 6.48 13.52
C ALA A 158 -5.05 6.44 14.55
N ALA A 159 -5.02 5.47 15.47
CA ALA A 159 -3.95 5.32 16.46
C ALA A 159 -2.82 4.36 16.02
N SER A 160 -3.01 3.61 14.93
CA SER A 160 -2.09 2.53 14.52
C SER A 160 -0.83 3.02 13.78
N TYR A 161 -0.93 4.10 12.99
CA TYR A 161 0.22 4.73 12.31
C TYR A 161 1.15 3.80 11.53
N LEU A 162 0.59 2.75 10.91
CA LEU A 162 1.35 1.74 10.17
C LEU A 162 1.89 2.30 8.83
N CYS A 163 2.98 1.74 8.33
CA CYS A 163 3.53 2.03 7.00
C CYS A 163 3.53 0.75 6.13
N LEU A 164 3.44 0.87 4.80
CA LEU A 164 3.42 -0.30 3.92
C LEU A 164 4.69 -1.15 4.06
N GLY A 165 5.84 -0.49 4.12
CA GLY A 165 7.15 -1.13 4.28
C GLY A 165 7.69 -1.77 3.00
N PRO A 166 8.95 -2.25 3.06
CA PRO A 166 9.72 -2.62 1.88
C PRO A 166 9.25 -3.91 1.19
N GLY A 167 8.60 -4.81 1.92
CA GLY A 167 8.09 -6.07 1.37
C GLY A 167 7.05 -5.83 0.28
N PHE A 168 5.89 -5.28 0.63
CA PHE A 168 4.81 -5.06 -0.33
C PHE A 168 5.02 -3.86 -1.26
N SER A 169 5.89 -2.90 -0.94
CA SER A 169 6.28 -1.86 -1.90
C SER A 169 6.99 -2.46 -3.12
N SER A 170 7.77 -3.52 -2.94
CA SER A 170 8.40 -4.28 -4.05
C SER A 170 7.40 -5.05 -4.92
N ALA A 171 6.15 -5.18 -4.46
CA ALA A 171 5.04 -5.88 -5.10
C ALA A 171 3.95 -4.96 -5.65
N SER A 172 4.22 -3.66 -5.72
CA SER A 172 3.26 -2.66 -6.16
C SER A 172 3.18 -2.54 -7.68
#